data_AF-A0A935JTM3-F1
#
_entry.id   AF-A0A935JTM3-F1
#
_cell.length_a   1.000
_cell.length_b   1.000
_cell.length_c   1.000
_cell.angle_alpha   90.00
_cell.angle_beta   90.00
_cell.angle_gamma   90.00
#
_symmetry.space_group_name_H-M   'P 1'
#
loop_
_entity.id
_entity.type
_entity.pdbx_description
1 polymer ?
#
loop_
_entity_poly.entity_id
_entity_poly.type
_entity_poly.pdbx_seq_one_letter_code
_entity_poly.pdbx_strand_id
1 'polypeptide(L)'
;MSQNFQPGDFLVFQLEAGFALLRLLAIDDEDDEKTWHLAAYDDYYLDVETAEAAIGSGTSFRTSQPHLALTTRAFESTQVAKIANISLAETEIAPLAKWRSDTNREISDKSIRLLLGLR
;
A
#
# COMPACT_ATOMS: atom_id res chain seq x y z
N MET A 1 -14.62 -10.96 -2.74
CA MET A 1 -13.87 -11.25 -3.98
C MET A 1 -12.41 -11.26 -3.63
N SER A 2 -11.76 -12.42 -3.60
CA SER A 2 -10.34 -12.54 -3.25
C SER A 2 -9.51 -12.08 -4.43
N GLN A 3 -9.19 -10.79 -4.50
CA GLN A 3 -8.11 -10.34 -5.38
C GLN A 3 -6.83 -11.04 -4.90
N ASN A 4 -6.13 -11.73 -5.81
CA ASN A 4 -4.89 -12.43 -5.51
C ASN A 4 -3.78 -11.38 -5.36
N PHE A 5 -3.76 -10.72 -4.20
CA PHE A 5 -2.79 -9.71 -3.85
C PHE A 5 -1.44 -10.36 -3.57
N GLN A 6 -0.39 -9.78 -4.12
CA GLN A 6 0.97 -10.27 -4.00
C GLN A 6 1.95 -9.10 -3.82
N PRO A 7 3.08 -9.31 -3.13
CA PRO A 7 4.13 -8.30 -3.02
C PRO A 7 4.52 -7.73 -4.39
N GLY A 8 4.71 -6.42 -4.44
CA GLY A 8 4.92 -5.69 -5.69
C GLY A 8 3.64 -5.33 -6.44
N ASP A 9 2.46 -5.54 -5.85
CA ASP A 9 1.23 -4.97 -6.41
C ASP A 9 1.18 -3.45 -6.18
N PHE A 10 0.85 -2.72 -7.24
CA PHE A 10 0.34 -1.35 -7.15
C PHE A 10 -1.17 -1.43 -6.99
N LEU A 11 -1.64 -0.75 -5.95
CA LEU A 11 -3.03 -0.72 -5.55
C LEU A 11 -3.52 0.72 -5.63
N VAL A 12 -4.77 0.89 -6.06
CA VAL A 12 -5.42 2.19 -6.13
C VAL A 12 -6.66 2.19 -5.25
N PHE A 13 -6.98 3.34 -4.65
CA PHE A 13 -8.25 3.53 -3.95
C PHE A 13 -8.84 4.90 -4.23
N GLN A 14 -10.16 4.97 -4.22
CA GLN A 14 -10.90 6.19 -4.57
C GLN A 14 -10.99 7.16 -3.39
N LEU A 15 -10.62 8.41 -3.63
CA LEU A 15 -10.87 9.58 -2.77
C LEU A 15 -11.99 10.44 -3.37
N GLU A 16 -12.41 11.49 -2.66
CA GLU A 16 -13.53 12.34 -3.08
C GLU A 16 -13.37 12.92 -4.50
N ALA A 17 -12.14 13.26 -4.91
CA ALA A 17 -11.85 13.94 -6.17
C ALA A 17 -10.81 13.23 -7.05
N GLY A 18 -10.47 11.97 -6.75
CA GLY A 18 -9.45 11.25 -7.51
C GLY A 18 -9.08 9.91 -6.90
N PHE A 19 -7.93 9.41 -7.29
CA PHE A 19 -7.40 8.10 -6.93
C PHE A 19 -6.02 8.26 -6.31
N ALA A 20 -5.81 7.60 -5.18
CA ALA A 20 -4.51 7.55 -4.51
C ALA A 20 -3.83 6.20 -4.72
N LEU A 21 -2.50 6.23 -4.70
CA LEU A 21 -1.67 5.07 -4.99
C LEU A 21 -1.07 4.46 -3.72
N LEU A 22 -1.08 3.13 -3.68
CA LEU A 22 -0.47 2.31 -2.65
C LEU A 22 0.41 1.23 -3.28
N ARG A 23 1.38 0.77 -2.50
CA ARG A 23 2.27 -0.32 -2.86
C ARG A 23 2.13 -1.43 -1.84
N LEU A 24 1.94 -2.67 -2.28
CA LEU A 24 2.02 -3.84 -1.42
C LEU A 24 3.48 -4.30 -1.32
N LEU A 25 4.06 -4.20 -0.12
CA LEU A 25 5.45 -4.55 0.16
C LEU A 25 5.59 -6.01 0.57
N ALA A 26 4.69 -6.49 1.43
CA ALA A 26 4.67 -7.88 1.90
C ALA A 26 3.30 -8.22 2.48
N ILE A 27 3.04 -9.51 2.60
CA ILE A 27 1.93 -10.06 3.38
C ILE A 27 2.58 -11.06 4.33
N ASP A 28 2.52 -10.77 5.62
CA ASP A 28 3.00 -11.67 6.66
C ASP A 28 1.80 -12.42 7.23
N ASP A 29 1.91 -13.75 7.33
CA ASP A 29 0.88 -14.65 7.85
C ASP A 29 1.44 -15.27 9.13
N GLU A 30 1.13 -14.65 10.27
CA GLU A 30 1.55 -15.10 11.61
C GLU A 30 0.28 -15.48 12.40
N ASP A 31 0.26 -16.70 12.97
CA ASP A 31 -0.77 -17.17 13.90
C ASP A 31 -2.23 -16.97 13.45
N ASP A 32 -2.53 -17.25 12.17
CA ASP A 32 -3.88 -17.14 11.57
C ASP A 32 -4.36 -15.67 11.38
N GLU A 33 -3.49 -14.69 11.63
CA GLU A 33 -3.70 -13.28 11.34
C GLU A 33 -2.76 -12.79 10.22
N LYS A 34 -3.37 -12.28 9.14
CA LYS A 34 -2.61 -11.67 8.05
C LYS A 34 -2.34 -10.20 8.31
N THR A 35 -1.05 -9.85 8.31
CA THR A 35 -0.54 -8.49 8.35
C THR A 35 -0.18 -8.02 6.95
N TRP A 36 -0.77 -6.90 6.55
CA TRP A 36 -0.58 -6.31 5.23
C TRP A 36 0.42 -5.17 5.33
N HIS A 37 1.55 -5.29 4.65
CA HIS A 37 2.59 -4.27 4.64
C HIS A 37 2.50 -3.42 3.38
N LEU A 38 2.24 -2.14 3.56
CA LEU A 38 1.95 -1.22 2.47
C LEU A 38 2.85 0.01 2.54
N ALA A 39 3.19 0.59 1.40
CA ALA A 39 3.65 1.96 1.31
C ALA A 39 2.57 2.82 0.66
N ALA A 40 2.51 4.09 1.06
CA ALA A 40 1.58 5.06 0.51
C ALA A 40 2.34 6.20 -0.17
N TYR A 41 1.81 6.65 -1.30
CA TYR A 41 2.35 7.76 -2.07
C TYR A 41 1.46 9.00 -1.96
N ASP A 42 2.07 10.18 -2.08
CA ASP A 42 1.38 11.48 -2.13
C ASP A 42 0.83 11.80 -3.54
N ASP A 43 1.04 10.91 -4.50
CA ASP A 43 0.61 11.08 -5.89
C ASP A 43 -0.88 10.75 -6.04
N TYR A 44 -1.64 11.72 -6.56
CA TYR A 44 -3.08 11.61 -6.84
C TYR A 44 -3.34 11.70 -8.34
N TYR A 45 -4.25 10.85 -8.81
CA TYR A 45 -4.65 10.76 -10.22
C TYR A 45 -6.15 11.01 -10.38
N LEU A 46 -6.57 11.60 -11.49
CA LEU A 46 -7.99 11.85 -11.75
C LEU A 46 -8.74 10.57 -12.13
N ASP A 47 -8.03 9.63 -12.76
CA ASP A 47 -8.53 8.36 -13.24
C ASP A 47 -7.46 7.26 -13.09
N VAL A 48 -7.91 6.00 -13.18
CA VAL A 48 -7.05 4.82 -13.01
C VAL A 48 -6.07 4.65 -14.18
N GLU A 49 -6.49 4.99 -15.40
CA GLU A 49 -5.66 4.84 -16.61
C GLU A 49 -4.40 5.71 -16.52
N THR A 50 -4.54 6.92 -16.00
CA THR A 50 -3.41 7.84 -15.76
C THR A 50 -2.48 7.31 -14.68
N ALA A 51 -3.01 6.69 -13.62
CA ALA A 51 -2.20 6.06 -12.58
C ALA A 51 -1.39 4.87 -13.15
N GLU A 52 -2.01 4.02 -13.97
CA GLU A 52 -1.35 2.91 -14.66
C GLU A 52 -0.25 3.40 -15.61
N ALA A 53 -0.50 4.46 -16.38
CA ALA A 53 0.49 5.06 -17.27
C ALA A 53 1.69 5.64 -16.50
N ALA A 54 1.45 6.26 -15.34
CA ALA A 54 2.51 6.78 -14.47
C ALA A 54 3.42 5.65 -13.94
N ILE A 55 2.83 4.51 -13.58
CA ILE A 55 3.58 3.31 -13.17
C ILE A 55 4.41 2.76 -14.33
N GLY A 56 3.81 2.64 -15.51
CA GLY A 56 4.50 2.11 -16.70
C GLY A 56 5.64 3.00 -17.22
N SER A 57 5.59 4.31 -16.97
CA SER A 57 6.62 5.26 -17.39
C SER A 57 7.86 5.30 -16.48
N GLY A 58 7.85 4.58 -15.35
CA GLY A 58 8.96 4.58 -14.40
C GLY A 58 9.09 5.90 -13.64
N THR A 59 7.98 6.63 -13.48
CA THR A 59 7.96 7.87 -12.70
C THR A 59 8.34 7.57 -11.25
N SER A 60 9.20 8.41 -10.66
CA SER A 60 9.52 8.33 -9.23
C SER A 60 8.37 8.92 -8.43
N PHE A 61 7.65 8.08 -7.69
CA PHE A 61 6.57 8.51 -6.81
C PHE A 61 7.11 9.11 -5.52
N ARG A 62 6.40 10.10 -4.98
CA ARG A 62 6.74 10.69 -3.69
C ARG A 62 6.10 9.86 -2.59
N THR A 63 6.93 9.15 -1.83
CA THR A 63 6.47 8.33 -0.71
C THR A 63 6.03 9.21 0.46
N SER A 64 4.74 9.10 0.83
CA SER A 64 4.14 9.78 1.99
C SER A 64 4.42 8.99 3.26
N GLN A 65 4.10 7.69 3.24
CA GLN A 65 4.39 6.75 4.30
C GLN A 65 5.18 5.58 3.72
N PRO A 66 6.47 5.43 4.09
CA PRO A 66 7.33 4.41 3.51
C PRO A 66 7.01 2.99 3.96
N HIS A 67 6.30 2.85 5.08
CA HIS A 67 5.79 1.58 5.57
C HIS A 67 4.60 1.79 6.50
N LEU A 68 3.58 0.96 6.32
CA LEU A 68 2.42 0.79 7.18
C LEU A 68 2.16 -0.71 7.31
N ALA A 69 1.96 -1.19 8.53
CA ALA A 69 1.49 -2.55 8.79
C ALA A 69 0.02 -2.50 9.22
N LEU A 70 -0.85 -3.21 8.51
CA LEU A 70 -2.29 -3.20 8.74
C LEU A 70 -2.84 -4.58 9.03
N THR A 71 -3.89 -4.63 9.84
CA THR A 71 -4.73 -5.83 9.93
C THR A 71 -5.47 -6.07 8.61
N THR A 72 -5.93 -7.30 8.38
CA THR A 72 -6.78 -7.63 7.22
C THR A 72 -8.04 -6.77 7.18
N ARG A 73 -8.68 -6.57 8.32
CA ARG A 73 -9.87 -5.71 8.45
C ARG A 73 -9.59 -4.27 8.00
N ALA A 74 -8.48 -3.69 8.46
CA ALA A 74 -8.09 -2.34 8.09
C ALA A 74 -7.79 -2.21 6.60
N PHE A 75 -7.07 -3.18 6.02
CA PHE A 75 -6.78 -3.22 4.59
C PHE A 75 -8.06 -3.30 3.75
N GLU A 76 -8.93 -4.27 4.02
CA GLU A 76 -10.17 -4.49 3.27
C GLU A 76 -11.14 -3.31 3.36
N SER A 77 -11.16 -2.61 4.50
CA SER A 77 -12.00 -1.41 4.68
C SER A 77 -11.65 -0.26 3.72
N THR A 78 -10.43 -0.24 3.17
CA THR A 78 -9.97 0.81 2.25
C THR A 78 -10.57 0.64 0.84
N GLN A 79 -11.06 -0.56 0.49
CA GLN A 79 -11.60 -0.92 -0.83
C GLN A 79 -10.65 -0.58 -1.98
N VAL A 80 -9.50 -1.27 -1.99
CA VAL A 80 -8.46 -1.10 -3.00
C VAL A 80 -8.71 -1.95 -4.24
N ALA A 81 -8.17 -1.52 -5.39
CA ALA A 81 -8.10 -2.31 -6.61
C ALA A 81 -6.64 -2.44 -7.08
N LYS A 82 -6.26 -3.64 -7.53
CA LYS A 82 -4.96 -3.87 -8.16
C LYS A 82 -4.93 -3.30 -9.57
N ILE A 83 -3.87 -2.56 -9.90
CA ILE A 83 -3.69 -1.93 -11.22
C ILE A 83 -2.40 -2.38 -11.92
N ALA A 84 -1.35 -2.74 -11.17
CA ALA A 84 -0.15 -3.29 -11.76
C ALA A 84 0.58 -4.22 -10.79
N ASN A 85 1.49 -5.04 -11.31
CA ASN A 85 2.46 -5.77 -10.50
C ASN A 85 3.86 -5.53 -11.07
N ILE A 86 4.72 -4.96 -10.24
CA ILE A 86 6.12 -4.67 -10.58
C ILE A 86 6.97 -5.15 -9.41
N SER A 87 8.13 -5.73 -9.68
CA SER A 87 9.08 -6.14 -8.65
C SER A 87 9.44 -4.97 -7.73
N LEU A 88 9.54 -5.25 -6.43
CA LEU A 88 9.91 -4.26 -5.42
C LEU A 88 11.40 -3.93 -5.52
N ALA A 89 11.74 -2.65 -5.44
CA ALA A 89 13.11 -2.20 -5.30
C ALA A 89 13.59 -2.39 -3.84
N GLU A 90 14.91 -2.54 -3.66
CA GLU A 90 15.50 -2.71 -2.33
C GLU A 90 15.22 -1.50 -1.41
N THR A 91 15.16 -0.30 -1.99
CA THR A 91 14.81 0.93 -1.28
C THR A 91 13.37 0.95 -0.77
N GLU A 92 12.44 0.26 -1.44
CA GLU A 92 11.05 0.12 -1.01
C GLU A 92 10.91 -0.92 0.13
N ILE A 93 11.81 -1.91 0.17
CA ILE A 93 11.79 -2.99 1.17
C ILE A 93 12.52 -2.57 2.46
N ALA A 94 13.51 -1.67 2.38
CA ALA A 94 14.29 -1.24 3.54
C ALA A 94 13.44 -0.76 4.75
N PRO A 95 12.35 0.02 4.56
CA PRO A 95 11.42 0.37 5.64
C PRO A 95 10.76 -0.84 6.31
N LEU A 96 10.32 -1.83 5.53
CA LEU A 96 9.75 -3.08 6.05
C LEU A 96 10.78 -3.86 6.88
N ALA A 97 12.01 -3.98 6.37
CA ALA A 97 13.09 -4.66 7.09
C ALA A 97 13.38 -4.00 8.45
N LYS A 98 13.37 -2.65 8.48
CA LYS A 98 13.52 -1.88 9.72
C LYS A 98 12.37 -2.16 10.70
N TRP A 99 11.12 -2.16 10.23
CA TRP A 99 9.96 -2.48 11.06
C TRP A 99 10.03 -3.90 11.64
N ARG A 100 10.45 -4.90 10.85
CA ARG A 100 10.61 -6.28 11.33
C ARG A 100 11.66 -6.43 12.42
N SER A 101 12.69 -5.57 12.41
CA SER A 101 13.74 -5.54 13.44
C SER A 101 13.34 -4.75 14.70
N ASP A 102 12.21 -4.05 14.67
CA ASP A 102 11.71 -3.26 15.80
C ASP A 102 10.94 -4.15 16.79
N THR A 103 11.32 -4.08 18.07
CA THR A 103 10.63 -4.82 19.14
C THR A 103 9.27 -4.23 19.50
N ASN A 104 9.03 -2.96 19.16
CA ASN A 104 7.77 -2.25 19.37
C ASN A 104 6.97 -2.08 18.07
N ARG A 105 7.09 -3.05 17.15
CA ARG A 105 6.42 -3.05 15.86
C ARG A 105 4.92 -2.79 16.01
N GLU A 106 4.43 -1.71 15.41
CA GLU A 106 3.02 -1.33 15.45
C GLU A 106 2.28 -1.94 14.26
N ILE A 107 1.14 -2.58 14.53
CA ILE A 107 0.16 -3.01 13.52
C ILE A 107 -1.10 -2.19 13.75
N SER A 108 -1.57 -1.50 12.72
CA SER A 108 -2.74 -0.63 12.80
C SER A 108 -4.01 -1.34 12.34
N ASP A 109 -5.07 -1.28 13.17
CA ASP A 109 -6.44 -1.67 12.78
C ASP A 109 -7.24 -0.49 12.16
N LYS A 110 -6.57 0.62 11.85
CA LYS A 110 -7.18 1.78 11.18
C LYS A 110 -6.98 1.70 9.67
N SER A 111 -8.00 2.10 8.92
CA SER A 111 -7.94 2.19 7.46
C SER A 111 -6.84 3.15 7.00
N ILE A 112 -6.34 2.94 5.78
CA ILE A 112 -5.32 3.81 5.19
C ILE A 112 -5.77 5.25 5.13
N ARG A 113 -7.05 5.49 4.83
CA ARG A 113 -7.63 6.85 4.80
C ARG A 113 -7.38 7.58 6.12
N LEU A 114 -7.66 6.92 7.24
CA LEU A 114 -7.46 7.50 8.57
C LEU A 114 -5.98 7.72 8.90
N LEU A 115 -5.10 6.79 8.49
CA LEU A 115 -3.66 6.90 8.74
C LEU A 115 -3.00 8.00 7.91
N LEU A 116 -3.50 8.25 6.71
CA LEU A 116 -3.05 9.33 5.83
C LEU A 116 -3.77 10.66 6.12
N GLY A 117 -4.71 10.70 7.07
CA GLY A 117 -5.51 11.89 7.37
C GLY A 117 -6.46 12.29 6.23
N LEU A 118 -6.73 11.38 5.30
CA LEU A 118 -7.63 11.56 4.16
C LEU A 118 -9.06 11.37 4.65
N ARG A 119 -9.92 12.35 4.37
CA ARG A 119 -11.34 12.32 4.70
C ARG A 119 -12.14 11.92 3.47
#